data_AF-A0A7C7GQF6-F1
#
_entry.id   AF-A0A7C7GQF6-F1
#
_cell.length_a   1.000
_cell.length_b   1.000
_cell.length_c   1.000
_cell.angle_alpha   90.00
_cell.angle_beta   90.00
_cell.angle_gamma   90.00
#
_symmetry.space_group_name_H-M   'P 1'
#
loop_
_entity.id
_entity.type
_entity.pdbx_description
1 polymer ?
#
loop_
_entity_poly.entity_id
_entity_poly.type
_entity_poly.pdbx_seq_one_letter_code
_entity_poly.pdbx_strand_id
1 'polypeptide(L)'
;MKNIIRNTIYSILLVSALFSCKKDAVITDSSAMLEFTTDTVMFDTVFTTIGSTTHNFRVHNTNNKTIVISSISLAGGTSSKFRLNIDGEPGTFWNNVEIPAGDSIYIFVEVTIDQSSGTLPFIINDSIVFVTNGNTQDVKLVAWGQDAHFFNSNIICDMTWTNDKPYVIYNSILVDSLCTLTINEGVQVYTHSNAGIFVDGTLSVNGTVDDPVIFQGDRLESYYDETPGQWYGIFLLRGSTNSMISHAIIKNAFYGVSAGSFSNPDLNAFTLTNAPDVTIKQSIIQNMSYTGIFGFLSNIIVENTLVYNCVQHSAHLAFGGTYDFTHVTMVNMGASGVDHSEATLELGNFAESAQGHFSADLNATFTNCIITGSLDDELVYDDDNNAQFNYLYENCVLTTKLAVTGAGYNAILKNIDSKFIDVLVNDYHLQAASPCRNYGKTTSVINDLEDAARDASPDLGAYEYN
;
A
#
# COMPACT_ATOMS: atom_id res chain seq x y z
N MET A 1 -42.41 -51.96 -43.19
CA MET A 1 -41.67 -50.81 -42.62
C MET A 1 -42.07 -50.47 -41.18
N LYS A 2 -43.36 -50.28 -40.84
CA LYS A 2 -43.79 -49.93 -39.46
C LYS A 2 -43.32 -50.88 -38.34
N ASN A 3 -43.30 -52.20 -38.59
CA ASN A 3 -42.88 -53.17 -37.56
C ASN A 3 -41.35 -53.22 -37.36
N ILE A 4 -40.56 -52.86 -38.37
CA ILE A 4 -39.09 -52.80 -38.26
C ILE A 4 -38.70 -51.57 -37.43
N ILE A 5 -39.29 -50.40 -37.72
CA ILE A 5 -39.03 -49.16 -36.96
C ILE A 5 -39.44 -49.32 -35.49
N ARG A 6 -40.58 -49.97 -35.21
CA ARG A 6 -41.03 -50.23 -33.84
C ARG A 6 -40.06 -51.13 -33.07
N ASN A 7 -39.57 -52.20 -33.70
CA ASN A 7 -38.60 -53.10 -33.06
C ASN A 7 -37.21 -52.46 -32.90
N THR A 8 -36.79 -51.59 -33.82
CA THR A 8 -35.56 -50.80 -33.67
C THR A 8 -35.67 -49.80 -32.52
N ILE A 9 -36.83 -49.14 -32.34
CA ILE A 9 -37.07 -48.22 -31.22
C ILE A 9 -37.08 -48.96 -29.88
N TYR A 10 -37.73 -50.12 -29.78
CA TYR A 10 -37.68 -50.94 -28.55
C TYR A 10 -36.27 -51.46 -28.25
N SER A 11 -35.48 -51.79 -29.27
CA SER A 11 -34.10 -52.22 -29.09
C SER A 11 -33.18 -51.08 -28.65
N ILE A 12 -33.37 -49.86 -29.19
CA ILE A 12 -32.63 -48.67 -28.77
C ILE A 12 -33.02 -48.26 -27.34
N LEU A 13 -34.31 -48.32 -26.97
CA LEU A 13 -34.76 -48.05 -25.59
C LEU A 13 -34.21 -49.06 -24.57
N LEU A 14 -34.07 -50.34 -24.96
CA LEU A 14 -33.53 -51.39 -24.12
C LEU A 14 -32.00 -51.27 -23.95
N VAL A 15 -31.29 -50.82 -24.98
CA VAL A 15 -29.83 -50.55 -24.91
C VAL A 15 -29.53 -49.29 -24.10
N SER A 16 -30.37 -48.25 -24.16
CA SER A 16 -30.22 -47.06 -23.30
C SER A 16 -30.50 -47.34 -21.81
N ALA A 17 -31.27 -48.39 -21.49
CA ALA A 17 -31.53 -48.80 -20.10
C ALA A 17 -30.39 -49.60 -19.46
N LEU A 18 -29.39 -50.04 -20.23
CA LEU A 18 -28.20 -50.76 -19.73
C LEU A 18 -27.03 -49.83 -19.35
N PHE A 19 -27.14 -48.53 -19.63
CA PHE A 19 -26.28 -47.51 -19.03
C PHE A 19 -26.85 -47.06 -17.69
N SER A 20 -27.07 -48.02 -16.79
CA SER A 20 -27.23 -47.72 -15.37
C SER A 20 -25.87 -47.22 -14.86
N CYS A 21 -25.81 -45.99 -14.35
CA CYS A 21 -24.64 -45.47 -13.66
C CYS A 21 -24.17 -46.51 -12.63
N LYS A 22 -23.02 -47.15 -12.87
CA LYS A 22 -22.30 -47.81 -11.79
C LYS A 22 -22.03 -46.73 -10.75
N LYS A 23 -22.49 -46.91 -9.51
CA LYS A 23 -21.96 -46.14 -8.38
C LYS A 23 -20.44 -46.30 -8.41
N ASP A 24 -19.72 -45.19 -8.45
CA ASP A 24 -18.26 -45.24 -8.36
C ASP A 24 -17.88 -45.99 -7.09
N ALA A 25 -16.93 -46.92 -7.24
CA ALA A 25 -16.50 -47.74 -6.12
C ALA A 25 -15.74 -46.87 -5.13
N VAL A 26 -16.17 -46.87 -3.87
CA VAL A 26 -15.47 -46.17 -2.78
C VAL A 26 -14.23 -46.95 -2.36
N ILE A 27 -13.11 -46.26 -2.14
CA ILE A 27 -11.90 -46.84 -1.55
C ILE A 27 -12.00 -46.82 -0.02
N THR A 28 -11.84 -47.99 0.59
CA THR A 28 -11.93 -48.17 2.06
C THR A 28 -10.62 -48.65 2.69
N ASP A 29 -9.55 -48.75 1.90
CA ASP A 29 -8.25 -49.22 2.36
C ASP A 29 -7.54 -48.13 3.17
N SER A 30 -6.90 -48.50 4.28
CA SER A 30 -6.15 -47.57 5.12
C SER A 30 -4.85 -47.07 4.47
N SER A 31 -4.41 -47.65 3.35
CA SER A 31 -3.32 -47.08 2.53
C SER A 31 -3.78 -45.89 1.69
N ALA A 32 -5.09 -45.68 1.50
CA ALA A 32 -5.62 -44.52 0.80
C ALA A 32 -5.59 -43.28 1.71
N MET A 33 -4.64 -42.39 1.45
CA MET A 33 -4.46 -41.13 2.18
C MET A 33 -4.93 -39.94 1.35
N LEU A 34 -5.24 -38.84 2.05
CA LEU A 34 -5.49 -37.54 1.43
C LEU A 34 -4.16 -36.83 1.19
N GLU A 35 -4.12 -36.02 0.14
CA GLU A 35 -3.00 -35.11 -0.12
C GLU A 35 -3.46 -33.66 0.09
N PHE A 36 -2.68 -32.87 0.82
CA PHE A 36 -2.98 -31.46 1.10
C PHE A 36 -2.01 -30.57 0.34
N THR A 37 -2.49 -29.46 -0.19
CA THR A 37 -1.62 -28.47 -0.82
C THR A 37 -0.76 -27.69 0.18
N THR A 38 -1.05 -27.81 1.48
CA THR A 38 -0.25 -27.27 2.58
C THR A 38 -0.39 -28.14 3.83
N ASP A 39 0.63 -28.14 4.70
CA ASP A 39 0.56 -28.73 6.03
C ASP A 39 0.14 -27.71 7.11
N THR A 40 0.24 -26.41 6.80
CA THR A 40 -0.03 -25.30 7.70
C THR A 40 -0.65 -24.12 6.96
N VAL A 41 -1.72 -23.57 7.53
CA VAL A 41 -2.27 -22.28 7.14
C VAL A 41 -1.83 -21.27 8.20
N MET A 42 -0.96 -20.35 7.79
CA MET A 42 -0.46 -19.28 8.66
C MET A 42 -1.12 -17.95 8.29
N PHE A 43 -1.60 -17.26 9.31
CA PHE A 43 -1.98 -15.86 9.26
C PHE A 43 -0.88 -15.08 9.97
N ASP A 44 -0.44 -13.98 9.37
CA ASP A 44 0.51 -13.08 9.99
C ASP A 44 -0.17 -12.30 11.13
N THR A 45 0.19 -11.04 11.31
CA THR A 45 -0.38 -10.14 12.30
C THR A 45 -1.85 -9.87 12.01
N VAL A 46 -2.71 -10.43 12.85
CA VAL A 46 -4.16 -10.20 12.86
C VAL A 46 -4.46 -9.30 14.04
N PHE A 47 -4.91 -8.08 13.75
CA PHE A 47 -5.37 -7.17 14.78
C PHE A 47 -6.60 -7.72 15.49
N THR A 48 -6.63 -7.61 16.82
CA THR A 48 -7.79 -8.00 17.63
C THR A 48 -9.06 -7.31 17.12
N THR A 49 -10.22 -7.95 17.28
CA THR A 49 -11.55 -7.45 16.86
C THR A 49 -11.78 -7.32 15.36
N ILE A 50 -10.74 -7.38 14.52
CA ILE A 50 -10.83 -7.40 13.06
C ILE A 50 -10.68 -8.86 12.58
N GLY A 51 -11.50 -9.27 11.62
CA GLY A 51 -11.35 -10.58 10.97
C GLY A 51 -10.20 -10.57 9.96
N SER A 52 -9.50 -11.70 9.82
CA SER A 52 -8.45 -11.85 8.81
C SER A 52 -9.01 -11.83 7.37
N THR A 53 -8.11 -11.80 6.39
CA THR A 53 -8.39 -12.33 5.04
C THR A 53 -8.82 -13.80 5.10
N THR A 54 -9.47 -14.27 4.03
CA THR A 54 -9.77 -15.70 3.85
C THR A 54 -8.60 -16.38 3.14
N HIS A 55 -7.93 -17.31 3.81
CA HIS A 55 -6.97 -18.22 3.16
C HIS A 55 -7.70 -19.44 2.60
N ASN A 56 -7.15 -20.08 1.57
CA ASN A 56 -7.69 -21.33 1.08
C ASN A 56 -6.58 -22.33 0.72
N PHE A 57 -6.91 -23.61 0.82
CA PHE A 57 -6.08 -24.71 0.35
C PHE A 57 -6.96 -25.84 -0.18
N ARG A 58 -6.36 -26.82 -0.86
CA ARG A 58 -7.10 -27.95 -1.42
C ARG A 58 -6.73 -29.26 -0.73
N VAL A 59 -7.73 -30.12 -0.65
CA VAL A 59 -7.59 -31.52 -0.24
C VAL A 59 -7.84 -32.38 -1.47
N HIS A 60 -6.83 -33.14 -1.88
CA HIS A 60 -6.84 -33.96 -3.08
C HIS A 60 -7.08 -35.43 -2.76
N ASN A 61 -7.89 -36.06 -3.61
CA ASN A 61 -7.95 -37.50 -3.72
C ASN A 61 -7.15 -37.96 -4.94
N THR A 62 -5.88 -38.33 -4.75
CA THR A 62 -5.02 -38.83 -5.83
C THR A 62 -5.26 -40.31 -6.16
N ASN A 63 -6.18 -40.97 -5.46
CA ASN A 63 -6.56 -42.35 -5.73
C ASN A 63 -7.45 -42.47 -6.98
N ASN A 64 -7.50 -43.65 -7.57
CA ASN A 64 -8.30 -43.94 -8.77
C ASN A 64 -9.79 -44.28 -8.49
N LYS A 65 -10.24 -44.03 -7.26
CA LYS A 65 -11.59 -44.32 -6.74
C LYS A 65 -12.02 -43.20 -5.81
N THR A 66 -13.32 -42.99 -5.68
CA THR A 66 -13.89 -42.03 -4.72
C THR A 66 -13.43 -42.36 -3.31
N ILE A 67 -12.98 -41.34 -2.57
CA ILE A 67 -12.66 -41.45 -1.14
C ILE A 67 -13.75 -40.76 -0.33
N VAL A 68 -14.10 -41.34 0.81
CA VAL A 68 -15.08 -40.76 1.73
C VAL A 68 -14.38 -40.42 3.04
N ILE A 69 -14.26 -39.12 3.29
CA ILE A 69 -13.74 -38.59 4.55
C ILE A 69 -14.83 -38.77 5.59
N SER A 70 -14.56 -39.61 6.59
CA SER A 70 -15.51 -39.93 7.65
C SER A 70 -15.87 -38.70 8.46
N SER A 71 -14.87 -37.88 8.80
CA SER A 71 -15.10 -36.57 9.41
C SER A 71 -14.01 -35.56 9.07
N ILE A 72 -14.42 -34.31 8.89
CA ILE A 72 -13.55 -33.14 8.91
C ILE A 72 -13.97 -32.29 10.11
N SER A 73 -13.04 -31.94 10.99
CA SER A 73 -13.36 -31.19 12.20
C SER A 73 -12.30 -30.17 12.56
N LEU A 74 -12.73 -28.97 12.95
CA LEU A 74 -11.86 -28.01 13.61
C LEU A 74 -11.61 -28.47 15.05
N ALA A 75 -10.35 -28.67 15.46
CA ALA A 75 -10.03 -29.30 16.74
C ALA A 75 -10.51 -28.48 17.95
N GLY A 76 -10.44 -27.14 17.87
CA GLY A 76 -11.04 -26.24 18.85
C GLY A 76 -12.57 -26.17 18.81
N GLY A 77 -13.22 -26.78 17.81
CA GLY A 77 -14.66 -26.80 17.64
C GLY A 77 -15.27 -25.39 17.64
N THR A 78 -16.35 -25.21 18.41
CA THR A 78 -17.03 -23.90 18.58
C THR A 78 -16.23 -22.90 19.40
N SER A 79 -15.19 -23.34 20.11
CA SER A 79 -14.30 -22.46 20.88
C SER A 79 -13.12 -21.96 20.06
N SER A 80 -12.93 -22.48 18.84
CA SER A 80 -11.89 -22.01 17.94
C SER A 80 -12.09 -20.54 17.56
N LYS A 81 -10.97 -19.84 17.37
CA LYS A 81 -10.95 -18.51 16.75
C LYS A 81 -10.94 -18.58 15.23
N PHE A 82 -10.70 -19.76 14.68
CA PHE A 82 -10.76 -20.02 13.25
C PHE A 82 -12.19 -20.36 12.82
N ARG A 83 -12.55 -19.97 11.61
CA ARG A 83 -13.78 -20.36 10.92
C ARG A 83 -13.41 -21.09 9.65
N LEU A 84 -14.19 -22.11 9.33
CA LEU A 84 -13.97 -22.97 8.19
C LEU A 84 -15.18 -22.98 7.27
N ASN A 85 -14.92 -23.04 5.98
CA ASN A 85 -15.91 -23.32 4.94
C ASN A 85 -15.34 -24.37 3.98
N ILE A 86 -16.10 -25.44 3.72
CA ILE A 86 -15.70 -26.55 2.87
C ILE A 86 -16.62 -26.58 1.66
N ASP A 87 -16.08 -26.31 0.46
CA ASP A 87 -16.84 -26.25 -0.81
C ASP A 87 -18.14 -25.42 -0.75
N GLY A 88 -18.13 -24.32 0.00
CA GLY A 88 -19.26 -23.41 0.15
C GLY A 88 -20.05 -23.61 1.44
N GLU A 89 -19.86 -24.71 2.17
CA GLU A 89 -20.59 -25.00 3.41
C GLU A 89 -19.78 -24.58 4.65
N PRO A 90 -20.21 -23.54 5.40
CA PRO A 90 -19.54 -23.11 6.63
C PRO A 90 -19.87 -24.04 7.82
N GLY A 91 -18.91 -24.21 8.73
CA GLY A 91 -19.10 -25.08 9.89
C GLY A 91 -17.85 -25.29 10.72
N THR A 92 -17.92 -26.20 11.68
CA THR A 92 -16.77 -26.67 12.48
C THR A 92 -16.64 -28.19 12.47
N PHE A 93 -17.61 -28.89 11.86
CA PHE A 93 -17.68 -30.34 11.74
C PHE A 93 -18.48 -30.74 10.50
N TRP A 94 -17.93 -31.67 9.72
CA TRP A 94 -18.57 -32.28 8.56
C TRP A 94 -18.35 -33.78 8.61
N ASN A 95 -19.29 -34.53 8.04
CA ASN A 95 -19.27 -35.99 8.04
C ASN A 95 -19.61 -36.53 6.66
N ASN A 96 -18.94 -37.62 6.27
CA ASN A 96 -19.13 -38.32 4.99
C ASN A 96 -18.93 -37.40 3.78
N VAL A 97 -17.83 -36.65 3.77
CA VAL A 97 -17.46 -35.79 2.64
C VAL A 97 -16.82 -36.65 1.56
N GLU A 98 -17.42 -36.68 0.37
CA GLU A 98 -16.94 -37.50 -0.76
C GLU A 98 -16.05 -36.66 -1.69
N ILE A 99 -14.90 -37.21 -2.07
CA ILE A 99 -14.04 -36.62 -3.12
C ILE A 99 -13.90 -37.64 -4.24
N PRO A 100 -14.39 -37.36 -5.47
CA PRO A 100 -14.23 -38.24 -6.62
C PRO A 100 -12.78 -38.59 -6.93
N ALA A 101 -12.57 -39.64 -7.73
CA ALA A 101 -11.24 -40.07 -8.14
C ALA A 101 -10.49 -38.97 -8.91
N GLY A 102 -9.30 -38.60 -8.45
CA GLY A 102 -8.47 -37.56 -9.06
C GLY A 102 -8.97 -36.13 -8.85
N ASP A 103 -9.96 -35.92 -7.98
CA ASP A 103 -10.59 -34.62 -7.73
C ASP A 103 -10.11 -33.99 -6.41
N SER A 104 -10.62 -32.79 -6.11
CA SER A 104 -10.29 -32.03 -4.90
C SER A 104 -11.45 -31.20 -4.37
N ILE A 105 -11.39 -30.90 -3.07
CA ILE A 105 -12.28 -29.94 -2.41
C ILE A 105 -11.49 -28.71 -1.96
N TYR A 106 -12.15 -27.57 -1.90
CA TYR A 106 -11.60 -26.35 -1.31
C TYR A 106 -11.93 -26.25 0.18
N ILE A 107 -10.94 -25.82 0.95
CA ILE A 107 -11.10 -25.43 2.35
C ILE A 107 -10.74 -23.96 2.45
N PHE A 108 -11.68 -23.15 2.91
CA PHE A 108 -11.48 -21.73 3.22
C PHE A 108 -11.37 -21.57 4.74
N VAL A 109 -10.39 -20.76 5.17
CA VAL A 109 -10.06 -20.52 6.57
C VAL A 109 -10.01 -19.02 6.84
N GLU A 110 -10.64 -18.60 7.91
CA GLU A 110 -10.53 -17.24 8.46
C GLU A 110 -10.23 -17.31 9.95
N VAL A 111 -9.72 -16.24 10.54
CA VAL A 111 -9.55 -16.09 11.98
C VAL A 111 -10.11 -14.76 12.46
N THR A 112 -10.72 -14.75 13.63
CA THR A 112 -11.06 -13.50 14.34
C THR A 112 -10.65 -13.63 15.79
N ILE A 113 -9.82 -12.69 16.22
CA ILE A 113 -9.18 -12.73 17.52
C ILE A 113 -9.89 -11.75 18.43
N ASP A 114 -10.44 -12.21 19.54
CA ASP A 114 -11.01 -11.31 20.54
C ASP A 114 -9.89 -10.55 21.26
N GLN A 115 -10.19 -9.33 21.70
CA GLN A 115 -9.24 -8.53 22.47
C GLN A 115 -8.81 -9.28 23.73
N SER A 116 -7.51 -9.54 23.85
CA SER A 116 -6.91 -10.03 25.09
C SER A 116 -6.14 -8.88 25.75
N SER A 117 -6.06 -8.87 27.07
CA SER A 117 -5.50 -7.78 27.88
C SER A 117 -3.97 -7.64 27.81
N GLY A 118 -3.33 -8.03 26.70
CA GLY A 118 -1.88 -8.02 26.52
C GLY A 118 -1.44 -7.00 25.48
N THR A 119 -0.29 -6.36 25.70
CA THR A 119 0.37 -5.45 24.75
C THR A 119 1.28 -6.19 23.75
N LEU A 120 1.64 -7.44 24.05
CA LEU A 120 2.55 -8.24 23.22
C LEU A 120 1.78 -9.07 22.19
N PRO A 121 2.33 -9.25 20.97
CA PRO A 121 1.83 -10.23 20.03
C PRO A 121 1.75 -11.63 20.66
N PHE A 122 0.73 -12.40 20.30
CA PHE A 122 0.50 -13.75 20.84
C PHE A 122 0.13 -14.73 19.73
N ILE A 123 0.52 -15.99 19.88
CA ILE A 123 0.26 -17.03 18.88
C ILE A 123 -1.01 -17.80 19.24
N ILE A 124 -1.91 -17.92 18.27
CA ILE A 124 -3.11 -18.77 18.35
C ILE A 124 -2.88 -19.99 17.46
N ASN A 125 -3.09 -21.17 18.02
CA ASN A 125 -2.94 -22.43 17.31
C ASN A 125 -4.25 -23.22 17.31
N ASP A 126 -4.56 -23.86 16.19
CA ASP A 126 -5.59 -24.89 16.08
C ASP A 126 -5.20 -25.87 14.96
N SER A 127 -6.08 -26.81 14.61
CA SER A 127 -5.87 -27.72 13.49
C SER A 127 -7.19 -28.18 12.88
N ILE A 128 -7.16 -28.45 11.59
CA ILE A 128 -8.26 -29.12 10.87
C ILE A 128 -7.91 -30.60 10.81
N VAL A 129 -8.74 -31.44 11.43
CA VAL A 129 -8.52 -32.88 11.57
C VAL A 129 -9.40 -33.63 10.57
N PHE A 130 -8.79 -34.52 9.79
CA PHE A 130 -9.41 -35.36 8.78
C PHE A 130 -9.31 -36.82 9.20
N VAL A 131 -10.45 -37.52 9.25
CA VAL A 131 -10.51 -38.96 9.54
C VAL A 131 -11.00 -39.69 8.29
N THR A 132 -10.18 -40.58 7.74
CA THR A 132 -10.47 -41.31 6.49
C THR A 132 -9.93 -42.73 6.58
N ASN A 133 -10.77 -43.74 6.35
CA ASN A 133 -10.39 -45.16 6.35
C ASN A 133 -9.56 -45.61 7.58
N GLY A 134 -9.81 -45.01 8.74
CA GLY A 134 -9.08 -45.28 9.99
C GLY A 134 -7.79 -44.49 10.17
N ASN A 135 -7.39 -43.67 9.18
CA ASN A 135 -6.28 -42.72 9.29
C ASN A 135 -6.77 -41.39 9.84
N THR A 136 -5.90 -40.73 10.60
CA THR A 136 -6.07 -39.34 11.02
C THR A 136 -4.94 -38.52 10.41
N GLN A 137 -5.30 -37.47 9.67
CA GLN A 137 -4.37 -36.46 9.16
C GLN A 137 -4.84 -35.08 9.62
N ASP A 138 -3.94 -34.11 9.67
CA ASP A 138 -4.31 -32.76 10.07
C ASP A 138 -3.53 -31.68 9.30
N VAL A 139 -4.13 -30.50 9.21
CA VAL A 139 -3.51 -29.27 8.73
C VAL A 139 -3.48 -28.28 9.90
N LYS A 140 -2.31 -27.73 10.20
CA LYS A 140 -2.11 -26.79 11.31
C LYS A 140 -2.67 -25.42 10.95
N LEU A 141 -3.26 -24.74 11.92
CA LEU A 141 -3.69 -23.35 11.82
C LEU A 141 -2.90 -22.51 12.82
N VAL A 142 -2.25 -21.46 12.35
CA VAL A 142 -1.43 -20.57 13.18
C VAL A 142 -1.78 -19.12 12.85
N ALA A 143 -2.02 -18.29 13.87
CA ALA A 143 -2.25 -16.85 13.69
C ALA A 143 -1.49 -16.04 14.74
N TRP A 144 -0.95 -14.88 14.36
CA TRP A 144 -0.29 -13.96 15.28
C TRP A 144 -1.25 -12.83 15.63
N GLY A 145 -1.81 -12.83 16.85
CA GLY A 145 -2.69 -11.77 17.33
C GLY A 145 -1.92 -10.58 17.88
N GLN A 146 -2.33 -9.36 17.53
CA GLN A 146 -1.78 -8.12 18.12
C GLN A 146 -2.91 -7.18 18.56
N ASP A 147 -2.80 -6.62 19.76
CA ASP A 147 -3.74 -5.60 20.24
C ASP A 147 -3.34 -4.20 19.73
N ALA A 148 -4.33 -3.35 19.46
CA ALA A 148 -4.12 -2.03 18.87
C ALA A 148 -5.13 -0.99 19.37
N HIS A 149 -4.85 0.28 19.12
CA HIS A 149 -5.81 1.38 19.27
C HIS A 149 -6.64 1.50 17.99
N PHE A 150 -7.94 1.23 18.07
CA PHE A 150 -8.82 1.23 16.89
C PHE A 150 -9.58 2.55 16.71
N PHE A 151 -9.58 3.05 15.48
CA PHE A 151 -10.34 4.21 15.04
C PHE A 151 -11.28 3.83 13.91
N ASN A 152 -12.53 4.26 14.02
CA ASN A 152 -13.60 3.97 13.10
C ASN A 152 -14.49 5.21 12.95
N SER A 153 -14.18 6.05 11.96
CA SER A 153 -14.91 7.31 11.70
C SER A 153 -14.82 8.30 12.86
N ASN A 154 -13.66 8.33 13.54
CA ASN A 154 -13.43 9.22 14.67
C ASN A 154 -13.07 10.64 14.22
N ILE A 155 -13.61 11.63 14.93
CA ILE A 155 -13.07 12.98 14.93
C ILE A 155 -12.06 13.07 16.08
N ILE A 156 -10.85 13.47 15.76
CA ILE A 156 -9.74 13.63 16.68
C ILE A 156 -9.63 15.09 17.07
N CYS A 157 -9.55 15.34 18.37
CA CYS A 157 -9.17 16.65 18.88
C CYS A 157 -8.17 16.49 20.02
N ASP A 158 -7.00 17.13 19.88
CA ASP A 158 -5.92 17.20 20.87
C ASP A 158 -5.54 15.83 21.44
N MET A 159 -5.07 14.96 20.55
CA MET A 159 -4.65 13.60 20.89
C MET A 159 -3.16 13.42 20.60
N THR A 160 -2.48 12.65 21.46
CA THR A 160 -1.10 12.21 21.26
C THR A 160 -1.06 10.70 21.12
N TRP A 161 -0.46 10.22 20.04
CA TRP A 161 -0.17 8.82 19.81
C TRP A 161 1.26 8.51 20.23
N THR A 162 1.42 7.42 20.97
CA THR A 162 2.70 6.97 21.56
C THR A 162 3.02 5.56 21.10
N ASN A 163 4.28 5.16 21.12
CA ASN A 163 4.69 3.82 20.74
C ASN A 163 4.37 2.77 21.85
N ASP A 164 3.15 2.75 22.37
CA ASP A 164 2.66 1.74 23.31
C ASP A 164 1.98 0.57 22.60
N LYS A 165 1.22 0.86 21.54
CA LYS A 165 0.57 -0.11 20.64
C LYS A 165 0.43 0.49 19.23
N PRO A 166 0.24 -0.34 18.20
CA PRO A 166 -0.17 0.14 16.89
C PRO A 166 -1.50 0.90 16.93
N TYR A 167 -1.69 1.78 15.94
CA TYR A 167 -2.92 2.52 15.71
C TYR A 167 -3.55 2.01 14.41
N VAL A 168 -4.78 1.50 14.47
CA VAL A 168 -5.49 0.90 13.34
C VAL A 168 -6.69 1.76 12.99
N ILE A 169 -6.74 2.24 11.75
CA ILE A 169 -7.75 3.15 11.22
C ILE A 169 -8.60 2.37 10.19
N TYR A 170 -9.79 1.93 10.60
CA TYR A 170 -10.64 1.03 9.79
C TYR A 170 -11.53 1.76 8.78
N ASN A 171 -12.08 2.89 9.17
CA ASN A 171 -12.64 3.90 8.26
C ASN A 171 -11.71 5.10 8.32
N SER A 172 -12.14 6.30 7.99
CA SER A 172 -11.24 7.47 8.08
C SER A 172 -11.21 8.09 9.47
N ILE A 173 -10.19 8.90 9.74
CA ILE A 173 -10.19 9.85 10.85
C ILE A 173 -10.18 11.28 10.32
N LEU A 174 -10.74 12.21 11.09
CA LEU A 174 -10.64 13.64 10.84
C LEU A 174 -10.00 14.31 12.05
N VAL A 175 -8.86 14.99 11.86
CA VAL A 175 -8.34 15.93 12.85
C VAL A 175 -9.12 17.23 12.69
N ASP A 176 -9.95 17.54 13.69
CA ASP A 176 -10.86 18.68 13.63
C ASP A 176 -10.10 20.01 13.52
N SER A 177 -10.78 21.02 12.97
CA SER A 177 -10.28 22.38 12.92
C SER A 177 -9.87 22.85 14.32
N LEU A 178 -8.76 23.59 14.40
CA LEU A 178 -8.16 24.09 15.64
C LEU A 178 -7.60 23.03 16.60
N CYS A 179 -7.69 21.74 16.27
CA CYS A 179 -7.13 20.68 17.09
C CYS A 179 -5.82 20.13 16.49
N THR A 180 -5.02 19.48 17.34
CA THR A 180 -3.77 18.84 16.92
C THR A 180 -3.80 17.33 17.14
N LEU A 181 -3.35 16.57 16.13
CA LEU A 181 -2.93 15.18 16.30
C LEU A 181 -1.40 15.13 16.32
N THR A 182 -0.84 14.73 17.46
CA THR A 182 0.60 14.50 17.63
C THR A 182 0.90 13.00 17.55
N ILE A 183 1.85 12.59 16.72
CA ILE A 183 2.28 11.20 16.57
C ILE A 183 3.78 11.16 16.87
N ASN A 184 4.16 10.52 17.96
CA ASN A 184 5.55 10.45 18.39
C ASN A 184 6.32 9.31 17.71
N GLU A 185 7.64 9.36 17.81
CA GLU A 185 8.58 8.36 17.29
C GLU A 185 8.19 6.90 17.56
N GLY A 186 8.51 6.05 16.60
CA GLY A 186 8.27 4.60 16.61
C GLY A 186 6.82 4.16 16.42
N VAL A 187 5.84 5.08 16.41
CA VAL A 187 4.43 4.74 16.21
C VAL A 187 4.20 4.05 14.86
N GLN A 188 3.45 2.95 14.91
CA GLN A 188 3.00 2.19 13.74
C GLN A 188 1.52 2.49 13.47
N VAL A 189 1.21 3.06 12.31
CA VAL A 189 -0.14 3.39 11.86
C VAL A 189 -0.54 2.50 10.69
N TYR A 190 -1.62 1.75 10.90
CA TYR A 190 -2.20 0.84 9.93
C TYR A 190 -3.56 1.36 9.49
N THR A 191 -3.76 1.51 8.18
CA THR A 191 -5.00 2.06 7.64
C THR A 191 -5.66 1.07 6.70
N HIS A 192 -6.97 0.89 6.84
CA HIS A 192 -7.72 -0.03 6.01
C HIS A 192 -7.93 0.50 4.58
N SER A 193 -8.34 -0.40 3.68
CA SER A 193 -8.68 -0.04 2.30
C SER A 193 -9.70 1.09 2.23
N ASN A 194 -9.40 2.11 1.42
CA ASN A 194 -10.20 3.33 1.22
C ASN A 194 -10.34 4.25 2.46
N ALA A 195 -9.66 3.94 3.56
CA ALA A 195 -9.58 4.84 4.70
C ALA A 195 -8.40 5.83 4.54
N GLY A 196 -8.55 7.04 5.08
CA GLY A 196 -7.52 8.07 5.07
C GLY A 196 -7.46 8.87 6.36
N ILE A 197 -6.38 9.62 6.51
CA ILE A 197 -6.18 10.59 7.59
C ILE A 197 -6.48 11.97 7.01
N PHE A 198 -7.59 12.57 7.42
CA PHE A 198 -7.97 13.92 6.99
C PHE A 198 -7.64 14.92 8.09
N VAL A 199 -7.03 16.04 7.73
CA VAL A 199 -6.53 17.04 8.67
C VAL A 199 -7.11 18.39 8.32
N ASP A 200 -8.07 18.87 9.12
CA ASP A 200 -8.60 20.23 9.07
C ASP A 200 -7.88 21.15 10.07
N GLY A 201 -7.33 20.58 11.15
CA GLY A 201 -6.47 21.24 12.12
C GLY A 201 -4.97 21.12 11.78
N THR A 202 -4.22 20.50 12.68
CA THR A 202 -2.76 20.34 12.59
C THR A 202 -2.33 18.88 12.80
N LEU A 203 -1.44 18.39 11.95
CA LEU A 203 -0.77 17.10 12.12
C LEU A 203 0.71 17.32 12.50
N SER A 204 1.16 16.73 13.61
CA SER A 204 2.55 16.78 14.06
C SER A 204 3.09 15.36 14.17
N VAL A 205 3.90 14.93 13.20
CA VAL A 205 4.59 13.62 13.22
C VAL A 205 6.06 13.86 13.59
N ASN A 206 6.48 13.26 14.70
CA ASN A 206 7.77 13.49 15.34
C ASN A 206 8.57 12.18 15.43
N GLY A 207 8.88 11.58 14.28
CA GLY A 207 9.79 10.45 14.22
C GLY A 207 11.24 10.84 14.45
N THR A 208 12.11 9.83 14.52
CA THR A 208 13.57 9.96 14.47
C THR A 208 14.15 8.98 13.47
N VAL A 209 15.44 9.12 13.14
CA VAL A 209 16.14 8.17 12.25
C VAL A 209 16.11 6.74 12.79
N ASP A 210 16.24 6.57 14.11
CA ASP A 210 16.23 5.27 14.78
C ASP A 210 14.81 4.70 14.93
N ASP A 211 13.83 5.57 15.20
CA ASP A 211 12.43 5.21 15.45
C ASP A 211 11.47 6.04 14.57
N PRO A 212 11.39 5.76 13.26
CA PRO A 212 10.51 6.49 12.37
C PRO A 212 9.04 6.19 12.66
N VAL A 213 8.16 7.13 12.32
CA VAL A 213 6.71 6.87 12.32
C VAL A 213 6.32 6.22 11.00
N ILE A 214 5.67 5.06 11.05
CA ILE A 214 5.33 4.28 9.85
C ILE A 214 3.84 4.35 9.57
N PHE A 215 3.46 4.71 8.35
CA PHE A 215 2.10 4.70 7.84
C PHE A 215 1.96 3.69 6.70
N GLN A 216 1.10 2.69 6.86
CA GLN A 216 0.89 1.64 5.88
C GLN A 216 -0.52 1.02 5.91
N GLY A 217 -0.80 0.13 4.97
CA GLY A 217 -2.03 -0.66 4.94
C GLY A 217 -2.11 -1.67 6.09
N ASP A 218 -3.32 -2.07 6.49
CA ASP A 218 -3.56 -3.09 7.52
C ASP A 218 -3.48 -4.54 7.00
N ARG A 219 -3.07 -4.74 5.75
CA ARG A 219 -2.76 -6.04 5.13
C ARG A 219 -1.26 -6.31 5.27
N LEU A 220 -0.92 -7.23 6.17
CA LEU A 220 0.47 -7.46 6.62
C LEU A 220 1.09 -8.73 6.02
N GLU A 221 0.39 -9.39 5.12
CA GLU A 221 0.93 -10.52 4.40
C GLU A 221 2.02 -10.07 3.43
N SER A 222 3.15 -10.81 3.34
CA SER A 222 4.31 -10.47 2.48
C SER A 222 4.00 -10.08 1.03
N TYR A 223 2.92 -10.60 0.44
CA TYR A 223 2.47 -10.20 -0.89
C TYR A 223 2.16 -8.69 -0.98
N TYR A 224 1.70 -8.10 0.11
CA TYR A 224 1.32 -6.70 0.23
C TYR A 224 2.47 -5.79 0.65
N ASP A 225 3.67 -6.29 0.97
CA ASP A 225 4.76 -5.46 1.51
C ASP A 225 5.08 -4.23 0.66
N GLU A 226 4.97 -4.35 -0.67
CA GLU A 226 5.27 -3.30 -1.65
C GLU A 226 4.10 -3.03 -2.62
N THR A 227 2.89 -3.53 -2.30
CA THR A 227 1.72 -3.35 -3.17
C THR A 227 1.12 -1.96 -2.98
N PRO A 228 1.06 -1.08 -4.01
CA PRO A 228 0.52 0.27 -3.88
C PRO A 228 -1.01 0.29 -3.71
N GLY A 229 -1.56 1.40 -3.17
CA GLY A 229 -3.01 1.64 -3.13
C GLY A 229 -3.81 0.91 -2.04
N GLN A 230 -3.15 0.46 -0.96
CA GLN A 230 -3.80 -0.29 0.13
C GLN A 230 -4.65 0.57 1.06
N TRP A 231 -4.40 1.88 1.09
CA TRP A 231 -5.15 2.87 1.88
C TRP A 231 -5.12 4.21 1.16
N TYR A 232 -5.94 5.18 1.59
CA TYR A 232 -6.20 6.36 0.77
C TYR A 232 -5.07 7.41 0.82
N GLY A 233 -4.48 7.65 1.99
CA GLY A 233 -3.40 8.63 2.17
C GLY A 233 -3.61 9.62 3.32
N ILE A 234 -2.67 10.56 3.46
CA ILE A 234 -2.74 11.69 4.39
C ILE A 234 -3.20 12.95 3.62
N PHE A 235 -4.29 13.56 4.06
CA PHE A 235 -4.94 14.68 3.38
C PHE A 235 -5.00 15.91 4.27
N LEU A 236 -4.22 16.92 3.92
CA LEU A 236 -4.27 18.25 4.49
C LEU A 236 -5.39 19.02 3.78
N LEU A 237 -6.47 19.26 4.51
CA LEU A 237 -7.66 19.88 3.99
C LEU A 237 -7.48 21.39 3.86
N ARG A 238 -8.18 21.99 2.91
CA ARG A 238 -8.21 23.44 2.71
C ARG A 238 -8.47 24.18 4.03
N GLY A 239 -7.51 24.99 4.47
CA GLY A 239 -7.57 25.75 5.74
C GLY A 239 -6.76 25.14 6.89
N SER A 240 -6.28 23.90 6.77
CA SER A 240 -5.37 23.30 7.75
C SER A 240 -4.03 24.02 7.78
N THR A 241 -3.43 24.18 8.96
CA THR A 241 -2.17 24.93 9.09
C THR A 241 -1.17 24.28 10.05
N ASN A 242 0.10 24.65 9.90
CA ASN A 242 1.22 24.30 10.76
C ASN A 242 1.49 22.78 10.85
N SER A 243 1.17 22.01 9.81
CA SER A 243 1.43 20.57 9.83
C SER A 243 2.89 20.27 9.55
N MET A 244 3.45 19.32 10.30
CA MET A 244 4.84 18.90 10.18
C MET A 244 4.92 17.38 10.21
N ILE A 245 5.65 16.83 9.23
CA ILE A 245 5.94 15.41 9.13
C ILE A 245 7.46 15.23 9.13
N SER A 246 8.01 14.70 10.21
CA SER A 246 9.45 14.47 10.38
C SER A 246 9.73 12.99 10.59
N HIS A 247 10.71 12.43 9.87
CA HIS A 247 11.15 11.03 9.98
C HIS A 247 9.97 10.04 9.90
N ALA A 248 9.18 10.18 8.85
CA ALA A 248 8.09 9.26 8.56
C ALA A 248 8.42 8.35 7.38
N ILE A 249 7.94 7.11 7.45
CA ILE A 249 7.88 6.20 6.31
C ILE A 249 6.40 6.06 5.93
N ILE A 250 6.02 6.61 4.78
CA ILE A 250 4.65 6.56 4.26
C ILE A 250 4.67 5.66 3.03
N LYS A 251 4.03 4.50 3.12
CA LYS A 251 4.11 3.47 2.07
C LYS A 251 2.76 2.93 1.64
N ASN A 252 2.71 2.48 0.38
CA ASN A 252 1.65 1.65 -0.17
C ASN A 252 0.25 2.30 -0.19
N ALA A 253 0.17 3.61 -0.29
CA ALA A 253 -1.11 4.34 -0.29
C ALA A 253 -1.59 4.67 -1.71
N PHE A 254 -2.75 5.30 -1.82
CA PHE A 254 -3.19 5.93 -3.06
C PHE A 254 -2.48 7.27 -3.25
N TYR A 255 -2.62 8.19 -2.29
CA TYR A 255 -1.75 9.36 -2.13
C TYR A 255 -0.81 9.18 -0.94
N GLY A 256 0.44 9.64 -1.03
CA GLY A 256 1.29 9.75 0.15
C GLY A 256 0.83 10.89 1.05
N VAL A 257 1.16 12.12 0.64
CA VAL A 257 0.70 13.36 1.29
C VAL A 257 0.02 14.24 0.25
N SER A 258 -1.25 14.56 0.48
CA SER A 258 -2.07 15.41 -0.39
C SER A 258 -2.46 16.68 0.36
N ALA A 259 -2.03 17.84 -0.15
CA ALA A 259 -2.37 19.14 0.41
C ALA A 259 -3.21 19.95 -0.57
N GLY A 260 -4.40 20.36 -0.13
CA GLY A 260 -5.35 21.14 -0.94
C GLY A 260 -6.69 20.45 -1.18
N SER A 261 -6.88 19.28 -0.59
CA SER A 261 -8.14 18.52 -0.63
C SER A 261 -9.28 19.28 0.06
N PHE A 262 -10.51 19.02 -0.36
CA PHE A 262 -11.66 19.84 0.01
C PHE A 262 -12.95 19.02 0.07
N SER A 263 -13.90 19.51 0.85
CA SER A 263 -15.29 19.04 0.84
C SER A 263 -16.20 19.89 -0.06
N ASN A 264 -15.81 21.13 -0.36
CA ASN A 264 -16.55 22.06 -1.23
C ASN A 264 -15.87 22.19 -2.61
N PRO A 265 -16.52 21.77 -3.71
CA PRO A 265 -15.93 21.80 -5.06
C PRO A 265 -15.91 23.17 -5.73
N ASP A 266 -16.30 24.25 -5.04
CA ASP A 266 -16.22 25.61 -5.59
C ASP A 266 -14.78 26.14 -5.59
N LEU A 267 -14.10 26.00 -6.72
CA LEU A 267 -12.73 26.48 -6.92
C LEU A 267 -12.60 28.02 -6.80
N ASN A 268 -13.69 28.80 -6.89
CA ASN A 268 -13.64 30.25 -6.63
C ASN A 268 -13.27 30.57 -5.16
N ALA A 269 -13.50 29.64 -4.24
CA ALA A 269 -13.17 29.83 -2.83
C ALA A 269 -11.68 29.57 -2.53
N PHE A 270 -10.90 29.15 -3.52
CA PHE A 270 -9.52 28.70 -3.32
C PHE A 270 -8.60 29.90 -3.50
N THR A 271 -7.85 30.22 -2.45
CA THR A 271 -6.93 31.36 -2.42
C THR A 271 -5.65 30.95 -1.70
N LEU A 272 -4.56 31.68 -1.91
CA LEU A 272 -3.33 31.45 -1.14
C LEU A 272 -3.53 31.67 0.38
N THR A 273 -4.52 32.47 0.78
CA THR A 273 -4.83 32.74 2.20
C THR A 273 -5.38 31.53 2.94
N ASN A 274 -6.11 30.65 2.23
CA ASN A 274 -6.64 29.42 2.82
C ASN A 274 -5.94 28.16 2.27
N ALA A 275 -4.84 28.33 1.53
CA ALA A 275 -3.99 27.24 1.09
C ALA A 275 -3.45 26.47 2.31
N PRO A 276 -3.64 25.15 2.37
CA PRO A 276 -3.08 24.38 3.46
C PRO A 276 -1.56 24.34 3.37
N ASP A 277 -0.91 24.30 4.53
CA ASP A 277 0.53 24.18 4.65
C ASP A 277 0.98 22.85 5.29
N VAL A 278 2.08 22.32 4.78
CA VAL A 278 2.79 21.18 5.40
C VAL A 278 4.28 21.26 5.13
N THR A 279 5.06 20.94 6.16
CA THR A 279 6.51 20.75 6.06
C THR A 279 6.84 19.26 6.24
N ILE A 280 7.51 18.66 5.26
CA ILE A 280 7.93 17.26 5.26
C ILE A 280 9.47 17.22 5.35
N LYS A 281 10.01 16.50 6.33
CA LYS A 281 11.45 16.47 6.63
C LYS A 281 11.94 15.04 6.86
N GLN A 282 13.12 14.71 6.33
CA GLN A 282 13.80 13.43 6.55
C GLN A 282 12.86 12.23 6.44
N SER A 283 11.98 12.21 5.44
CA SER A 283 10.95 11.19 5.32
C SER A 283 11.13 10.35 4.05
N ILE A 284 10.49 9.19 4.03
CA ILE A 284 10.43 8.30 2.88
C ILE A 284 8.96 8.14 2.48
N ILE A 285 8.66 8.43 1.21
CA ILE A 285 7.32 8.28 0.63
C ILE A 285 7.44 7.33 -0.56
N GLN A 286 6.79 6.17 -0.50
CA GLN A 286 7.04 5.10 -1.48
C GLN A 286 5.80 4.32 -1.90
N ASN A 287 5.84 3.78 -3.12
CA ASN A 287 4.85 2.84 -3.65
C ASN A 287 3.41 3.40 -3.60
N MET A 288 3.19 4.58 -4.18
CA MET A 288 1.85 5.15 -4.26
C MET A 288 1.15 4.69 -5.55
N SER A 289 -0.15 4.41 -5.51
CA SER A 289 -0.91 4.07 -6.74
C SER A 289 -1.33 5.30 -7.54
N TYR A 290 -1.16 6.50 -6.97
CA TYR A 290 -1.37 7.77 -7.66
C TYR A 290 -0.12 8.64 -7.51
N THR A 291 -0.05 9.50 -6.49
CA THR A 291 1.05 10.47 -6.33
C THR A 291 1.67 10.40 -4.93
N GLY A 292 3.00 10.52 -4.86
CA GLY A 292 3.75 10.64 -3.60
C GLY A 292 3.36 11.90 -2.82
N ILE A 293 3.67 13.07 -3.39
CA ILE A 293 3.35 14.39 -2.85
C ILE A 293 2.43 15.12 -3.83
N PHE A 294 1.19 15.35 -3.43
CA PHE A 294 0.21 16.07 -4.25
C PHE A 294 -0.07 17.45 -3.64
N GLY A 295 0.15 18.50 -4.41
CA GLY A 295 -0.25 19.86 -4.08
C GLY A 295 -1.37 20.33 -4.99
N PHE A 296 -2.40 20.97 -4.42
CA PHE A 296 -3.46 21.59 -5.19
C PHE A 296 -3.73 22.99 -4.63
N LEU A 297 -3.13 24.03 -5.22
CA LEU A 297 -3.12 25.39 -4.66
C LEU A 297 -2.74 25.37 -3.17
N SER A 298 -1.53 24.90 -2.86
CA SER A 298 -1.07 24.63 -1.48
C SER A 298 0.32 25.23 -1.20
N ASN A 299 0.74 25.18 0.07
CA ASN A 299 2.08 25.59 0.50
C ASN A 299 2.85 24.37 1.04
N ILE A 300 3.84 23.85 0.32
CA ILE A 300 4.56 22.64 0.76
C ILE A 300 6.07 22.91 0.79
N ILE A 301 6.68 22.58 1.92
CA ILE A 301 8.14 22.57 2.09
C ILE A 301 8.58 21.12 2.28
N VAL A 302 9.59 20.68 1.53
CA VAL A 302 10.13 19.33 1.60
C VAL A 302 11.65 19.38 1.71
N GLU A 303 12.19 18.77 2.76
CA GLU A 303 13.62 18.72 3.04
C GLU A 303 14.09 17.27 3.22
N ASN A 304 15.25 16.91 2.67
CA ASN A 304 15.90 15.60 2.87
C ASN A 304 14.98 14.39 2.71
N THR A 305 14.09 14.42 1.72
CA THR A 305 13.05 13.40 1.59
C THR A 305 13.30 12.57 0.34
N LEU A 306 13.08 11.26 0.46
CA LEU A 306 13.11 10.32 -0.66
C LEU A 306 11.67 9.99 -1.08
N VAL A 307 11.36 10.18 -2.37
CA VAL A 307 10.04 9.84 -2.94
C VAL A 307 10.20 8.94 -4.15
N TYR A 308 9.66 7.71 -4.10
CA TYR A 308 9.91 6.75 -5.18
C TYR A 308 8.77 5.77 -5.47
N ASN A 309 8.83 5.17 -6.67
CA ASN A 309 7.91 4.15 -7.18
C ASN A 309 6.42 4.54 -7.08
N CYS A 310 6.07 5.76 -7.47
CA CYS A 310 4.67 6.21 -7.52
C CYS A 310 4.10 5.93 -8.91
N VAL A 311 2.93 5.30 -9.03
CA VAL A 311 2.39 4.89 -10.35
C VAL A 311 2.21 6.06 -11.32
N GLN A 312 1.85 7.26 -10.82
CA GLN A 312 1.88 8.47 -11.64
C GLN A 312 3.14 9.29 -11.34
N HIS A 313 3.06 10.22 -10.39
CA HIS A 313 4.12 11.19 -10.11
C HIS A 313 4.69 10.98 -8.72
N SER A 314 6.00 11.18 -8.55
CA SER A 314 6.56 11.37 -7.21
C SER A 314 6.03 12.68 -6.62
N ALA A 315 5.92 13.73 -7.43
CA ALA A 315 5.25 14.96 -7.05
C ALA A 315 4.41 15.54 -8.19
N HIS A 316 3.18 15.94 -7.87
CA HIS A 316 2.29 16.66 -8.77
C HIS A 316 1.78 17.90 -8.05
N LEU A 317 2.20 19.07 -8.53
CA LEU A 317 1.91 20.38 -7.96
C LEU A 317 0.91 21.11 -8.87
N ALA A 318 -0.37 20.84 -8.67
CA ALA A 318 -1.48 21.29 -9.51
C ALA A 318 -2.10 22.61 -9.03
N PHE A 319 -2.76 23.31 -9.96
CA PHE A 319 -3.55 24.51 -9.69
C PHE A 319 -2.80 25.61 -8.90
N GLY A 320 -1.51 25.79 -9.17
CA GLY A 320 -0.68 26.82 -8.53
C GLY A 320 -0.33 26.48 -7.08
N GLY A 321 0.19 27.47 -6.35
CA GLY A 321 0.68 27.29 -4.98
C GLY A 321 2.15 27.71 -4.80
N THR A 322 2.68 27.46 -3.61
CA THR A 322 4.06 27.79 -3.25
C THR A 322 4.79 26.54 -2.75
N TYR A 323 5.91 26.23 -3.37
CA TYR A 323 6.60 24.96 -3.17
C TYR A 323 8.11 25.15 -3.03
N ASP A 324 8.70 24.53 -2.01
CA ASP A 324 10.16 24.53 -1.79
C ASP A 324 10.63 23.11 -1.50
N PHE A 325 11.47 22.58 -2.40
CA PHE A 325 12.09 21.28 -2.27
C PHE A 325 13.59 21.47 -2.14
N THR A 326 14.17 21.02 -1.04
CA THR A 326 15.62 21.11 -0.79
C THR A 326 16.20 19.75 -0.42
N HIS A 327 17.23 19.30 -1.14
CA HIS A 327 17.83 17.96 -0.93
C HIS A 327 16.81 16.82 -1.04
N VAL A 328 16.01 16.83 -2.10
CA VAL A 328 14.99 15.80 -2.34
C VAL A 328 15.39 14.89 -3.49
N THR A 329 15.26 13.58 -3.27
CA THR A 329 15.45 12.57 -4.32
C THR A 329 14.08 12.05 -4.75
N MET A 330 13.71 12.29 -6.01
CA MET A 330 12.51 11.75 -6.64
C MET A 330 12.93 10.79 -7.75
N VAL A 331 12.60 9.51 -7.60
CA VAL A 331 12.97 8.47 -8.57
C VAL A 331 11.77 7.60 -8.88
N ASN A 332 11.43 7.44 -10.15
CA ASN A 332 10.31 6.59 -10.53
C ASN A 332 10.71 5.51 -11.54
N MET A 333 10.81 4.27 -11.04
CA MET A 333 11.17 3.10 -11.83
C MET A 333 9.96 2.20 -12.13
N GLY A 334 8.76 2.64 -11.76
CA GLY A 334 7.54 1.83 -11.74
C GLY A 334 7.26 1.28 -10.34
N ALA A 335 6.05 0.78 -10.13
CA ALA A 335 5.62 0.17 -8.88
C ALA A 335 5.47 -1.35 -9.05
N SER A 336 5.28 -2.08 -7.94
CA SER A 336 5.05 -3.52 -7.99
C SER A 336 3.89 -3.86 -8.94
N GLY A 337 4.21 -4.54 -10.06
CA GLY A 337 3.24 -4.95 -11.08
C GLY A 337 2.72 -3.84 -12.00
N VAL A 338 3.29 -2.63 -11.95
CA VAL A 338 2.86 -1.47 -12.77
C VAL A 338 4.08 -0.76 -13.36
N ASP A 339 4.15 -0.72 -14.69
CA ASP A 339 5.20 0.01 -15.40
C ASP A 339 5.04 1.53 -15.21
N HIS A 340 6.18 2.22 -15.12
CA HIS A 340 6.23 3.68 -15.10
C HIS A 340 5.72 4.28 -16.43
N SER A 341 4.83 5.26 -16.37
CA SER A 341 4.19 5.80 -17.57
C SER A 341 3.87 7.30 -17.56
N GLU A 342 3.96 7.96 -16.42
CA GLU A 342 3.77 9.41 -16.28
C GLU A 342 5.07 10.05 -15.78
N ALA A 343 5.28 11.35 -15.95
CA ALA A 343 6.53 11.99 -15.51
C ALA A 343 6.69 11.97 -13.97
N THR A 344 7.92 11.78 -13.45
CA THR A 344 8.21 11.86 -12.01
C THR A 344 7.73 13.16 -11.35
N LEU A 345 7.89 14.31 -12.04
CA LEU A 345 7.44 15.62 -11.55
C LEU A 345 6.53 16.32 -12.57
N GLU A 346 5.37 16.76 -12.11
CA GLU A 346 4.46 17.63 -12.85
C GLU A 346 4.16 18.92 -12.09
N LEU A 347 4.20 20.04 -12.81
CA LEU A 347 3.86 21.38 -12.31
C LEU A 347 2.71 21.96 -13.15
N GLY A 348 1.62 22.37 -12.51
CA GLY A 348 0.46 22.98 -13.16
C GLY A 348 -0.06 24.21 -12.42
N ASN A 349 -0.53 25.22 -13.16
CA ASN A 349 -1.05 26.47 -12.61
C ASN A 349 -2.56 26.66 -12.81
N PHE A 350 -3.27 25.66 -13.34
CA PHE A 350 -4.71 25.76 -13.59
C PHE A 350 -5.46 24.51 -13.14
N ALA A 351 -6.79 24.63 -13.10
CA ALA A 351 -7.71 23.54 -12.88
C ALA A 351 -8.99 23.74 -13.71
N GLU A 352 -9.58 22.63 -14.15
CA GLU A 352 -10.85 22.61 -14.85
C GLU A 352 -11.93 22.01 -13.95
N SER A 353 -13.10 22.65 -13.91
CA SER A 353 -14.26 22.12 -13.21
C SER A 353 -15.55 22.38 -13.98
N ALA A 354 -16.68 21.88 -13.45
CA ALA A 354 -18.00 22.20 -14.00
C ALA A 354 -18.32 23.71 -13.98
N GLN A 355 -17.60 24.49 -13.18
CA GLN A 355 -17.75 25.95 -13.07
C GLN A 355 -16.87 26.72 -14.07
N GLY A 356 -15.92 26.06 -14.74
CA GLY A 356 -15.06 26.65 -15.77
C GLY A 356 -13.58 26.36 -15.57
N HIS A 357 -12.76 27.19 -16.24
CA HIS A 357 -11.30 27.18 -16.17
C HIS A 357 -10.82 28.17 -15.10
N PHE A 358 -9.92 27.71 -14.24
CA PHE A 358 -9.38 28.48 -13.11
C PHE A 358 -7.87 28.49 -13.18
N SER A 359 -7.27 29.66 -13.02
CA SER A 359 -5.82 29.88 -13.04
C SER A 359 -5.35 30.42 -11.69
N ALA A 360 -4.17 30.01 -11.23
CA ALA A 360 -3.58 30.48 -9.99
C ALA A 360 -2.05 30.53 -10.10
N ASP A 361 -1.43 31.52 -9.44
CA ASP A 361 0.02 31.67 -9.50
C ASP A 361 0.74 30.45 -8.89
N LEU A 362 1.73 29.93 -9.62
CA LEU A 362 2.64 28.89 -9.19
C LEU A 362 4.02 29.48 -8.88
N ASN A 363 4.60 29.13 -7.73
CA ASN A 363 5.98 29.42 -7.38
C ASN A 363 6.64 28.17 -6.82
N ALA A 364 7.53 27.53 -7.59
CA ALA A 364 8.19 26.29 -7.18
C ALA A 364 9.71 26.41 -7.23
N THR A 365 10.39 26.09 -6.13
CA THR A 365 11.86 26.05 -6.06
C THR A 365 12.34 24.64 -5.73
N PHE A 366 13.37 24.20 -6.44
CA PHE A 366 14.04 22.92 -6.25
C PHE A 366 15.54 23.19 -6.10
N THR A 367 16.08 22.93 -4.92
CA THR A 367 17.50 23.15 -4.59
C THR A 367 18.15 21.82 -4.23
N ASN A 368 19.26 21.49 -4.89
CA ASN A 368 19.99 20.24 -4.63
C ASN A 368 19.14 18.96 -4.83
N CYS A 369 18.22 18.96 -5.80
CA CYS A 369 17.31 17.84 -6.01
C CYS A 369 17.82 16.86 -7.09
N ILE A 370 17.43 15.60 -6.96
CA ILE A 370 17.54 14.61 -8.04
C ILE A 370 16.13 14.25 -8.49
N ILE A 371 15.79 14.54 -9.75
CA ILE A 371 14.48 14.22 -10.35
C ILE A 371 14.73 13.37 -11.60
N THR A 372 14.45 12.08 -11.48
CA THR A 372 14.77 11.08 -12.50
C THR A 372 13.79 9.90 -12.44
N GLY A 373 13.96 8.95 -13.36
CA GLY A 373 13.12 7.78 -13.50
C GLY A 373 13.44 7.03 -14.80
N SER A 374 12.57 6.09 -15.16
CA SER A 374 12.77 5.21 -16.31
C SER A 374 12.30 5.78 -17.65
N LEU A 375 11.60 6.92 -17.68
CA LEU A 375 11.20 7.61 -18.90
C LEU A 375 12.31 8.58 -19.38
N ASP A 376 12.29 8.86 -20.69
CA ASP A 376 13.17 9.88 -21.28
C ASP A 376 12.79 11.32 -20.87
N ASP A 377 11.59 11.52 -20.32
CA ASP A 377 11.06 12.83 -19.92
C ASP A 377 10.30 12.71 -18.60
N GLU A 378 10.94 13.11 -17.51
CA GLU A 378 10.43 12.98 -16.13
C GLU A 378 9.98 14.32 -15.55
N LEU A 379 9.85 15.34 -16.41
CA LEU A 379 9.45 16.68 -16.03
C LEU A 379 8.43 17.24 -17.01
N VAL A 380 7.24 17.54 -16.50
CA VAL A 380 6.13 18.11 -17.28
C VAL A 380 5.67 19.44 -16.68
N TYR A 381 5.34 20.38 -17.56
CA TYR A 381 4.71 21.66 -17.21
C TYR A 381 3.34 21.75 -17.88
N ASP A 382 2.32 22.04 -17.08
CA ASP A 382 0.95 22.28 -17.49
C ASP A 382 0.55 23.73 -17.18
N ASP A 383 1.09 24.65 -18.00
CA ASP A 383 0.90 26.09 -17.88
C ASP A 383 -0.18 26.61 -18.84
N ASP A 384 -1.22 27.24 -18.28
CA ASP A 384 -2.30 27.86 -19.07
C ASP A 384 -1.95 29.25 -19.63
N ASN A 385 -0.80 29.82 -19.23
CA ASN A 385 -0.33 31.17 -19.57
C ASN A 385 -1.29 32.31 -19.13
N ASN A 386 -2.22 32.07 -18.20
CA ASN A 386 -3.15 33.08 -17.67
C ASN A 386 -2.76 33.57 -16.26
N ALA A 387 -1.93 32.81 -15.54
CA ALA A 387 -1.36 33.17 -14.24
C ALA A 387 0.19 33.11 -14.27
N GLN A 388 0.85 33.51 -13.18
CA GLN A 388 2.30 33.37 -13.09
C GLN A 388 2.70 31.90 -12.97
N PHE A 389 3.67 31.47 -13.78
CA PHE A 389 4.25 30.13 -13.72
C PHE A 389 5.75 30.25 -13.41
N ASN A 390 6.08 30.44 -12.13
CA ASN A 390 7.45 30.63 -11.69
C ASN A 390 8.04 29.31 -11.19
N TYR A 391 9.19 28.93 -11.76
CA TYR A 391 9.99 27.82 -11.27
C TYR A 391 11.47 28.19 -11.20
N LEU A 392 12.18 27.57 -10.26
CA LEU A 392 13.64 27.64 -10.15
C LEU A 392 14.19 26.25 -9.79
N TYR A 393 15.06 25.73 -10.63
CA TYR A 393 15.89 24.56 -10.34
C TYR A 393 17.33 25.06 -10.15
N GLU A 394 17.89 24.83 -8.97
CA GLU A 394 19.25 25.21 -8.61
C GLU A 394 20.02 23.98 -8.13
N ASN A 395 21.10 23.64 -8.85
CA ASN A 395 21.93 22.47 -8.56
C ASN A 395 21.10 21.18 -8.58
N CYS A 396 20.51 20.83 -9.72
CA CYS A 396 19.63 19.65 -9.81
C CYS A 396 20.08 18.66 -10.89
N VAL A 397 19.75 17.38 -10.68
CA VAL A 397 19.67 16.40 -11.77
C VAL A 397 18.25 16.42 -12.32
N LEU A 398 18.11 16.57 -13.64
CA LEU A 398 16.82 16.52 -14.33
C LEU A 398 16.90 15.54 -15.49
N THR A 399 16.02 14.54 -15.50
CA THR A 399 15.77 13.70 -16.68
C THR A 399 14.63 14.33 -17.48
N THR A 400 14.94 14.98 -18.59
CA THR A 400 13.94 15.71 -19.37
C THR A 400 14.33 15.92 -20.84
N LYS A 401 13.32 16.08 -21.70
CA LYS A 401 13.48 16.57 -23.07
C LYS A 401 13.53 18.09 -23.15
N LEU A 402 13.02 18.80 -22.14
CA LEU A 402 13.02 20.26 -22.08
C LEU A 402 14.43 20.86 -22.14
N ALA A 403 14.54 22.07 -22.69
CA ALA A 403 15.80 22.82 -22.64
C ALA A 403 15.99 23.41 -21.22
N VAL A 404 17.10 23.06 -20.56
CA VAL A 404 17.41 23.49 -19.18
C VAL A 404 18.41 24.65 -19.14
N THR A 405 18.31 25.56 -20.11
CA THR A 405 19.24 26.70 -20.29
C THR A 405 18.59 28.07 -20.04
N GLY A 406 17.31 28.10 -19.65
CA GLY A 406 16.55 29.31 -19.36
C GLY A 406 16.80 29.85 -17.94
N ALA A 407 16.20 31.00 -17.62
CA ALA A 407 16.42 31.70 -16.34
C ALA A 407 15.99 30.88 -15.09
N GLY A 408 15.05 29.94 -15.24
CA GLY A 408 14.60 29.04 -14.17
C GLY A 408 15.52 27.84 -13.94
N TYR A 409 16.68 27.77 -14.60
CA TYR A 409 17.62 26.64 -14.49
C TYR A 409 19.03 27.14 -14.19
N ASN A 410 19.59 26.71 -13.05
CA ASN A 410 20.94 27.03 -12.63
C ASN A 410 21.69 25.76 -12.23
N ALA A 411 22.90 25.56 -12.79
CA ALA A 411 23.74 24.39 -12.53
C ALA A 411 22.97 23.06 -12.64
N ILE A 412 22.52 22.71 -13.85
CA ILE A 412 21.73 21.49 -14.08
C ILE A 412 22.60 20.37 -14.66
N LEU A 413 22.54 19.21 -14.02
CA LEU A 413 23.03 17.95 -14.55
C LEU A 413 21.91 17.25 -15.34
N LYS A 414 21.83 17.54 -16.64
CA LYS A 414 20.76 17.04 -17.51
C LYS A 414 21.02 15.61 -18.00
N ASN A 415 20.04 14.72 -17.86
CA ASN A 415 20.03 13.37 -18.44
C ASN A 415 21.31 12.57 -18.16
N ILE A 416 21.86 12.74 -16.95
CA ILE A 416 22.98 11.94 -16.48
C ILE A 416 22.47 10.75 -15.67
N ASP A 417 23.28 9.70 -15.61
CA ASP A 417 23.07 8.61 -14.66
C ASP A 417 23.57 9.06 -13.29
N SER A 418 22.66 9.17 -12.32
CA SER A 418 22.96 9.55 -10.93
C SER A 418 23.87 8.55 -10.21
N LYS A 419 24.07 7.34 -10.75
CA LYS A 419 24.87 6.27 -10.15
C LYS A 419 24.44 5.96 -8.71
N PHE A 420 23.18 5.60 -8.54
CA PHE A 420 22.69 5.00 -7.29
C PHE A 420 23.31 3.62 -7.06
N ILE A 421 23.43 3.18 -5.80
CA ILE A 421 24.01 1.86 -5.47
C ILE A 421 23.26 0.75 -6.19
N ASP A 422 21.95 0.63 -5.99
CA ASP A 422 21.12 -0.35 -6.69
C ASP A 422 19.63 0.04 -6.68
N VAL A 423 19.17 0.58 -7.82
CA VAL A 423 17.77 0.98 -8.02
C VAL A 423 16.79 -0.19 -8.00
N LEU A 424 17.23 -1.44 -8.25
CA LEU A 424 16.33 -2.60 -8.30
C LEU A 424 15.91 -3.08 -6.90
N VAL A 425 16.68 -2.72 -5.88
CA VAL A 425 16.36 -2.98 -4.46
C VAL A 425 16.04 -1.69 -3.72
N ASN A 426 15.77 -0.60 -4.45
CA ASN A 426 15.44 0.73 -3.92
C ASN A 426 16.54 1.36 -3.06
N ASP A 427 17.81 1.04 -3.32
CA ASP A 427 18.96 1.69 -2.67
C ASP A 427 19.44 2.89 -3.50
N TYR A 428 18.97 4.07 -3.09
CA TYR A 428 19.24 5.35 -3.73
C TYR A 428 20.41 6.14 -3.12
N HIS A 429 21.25 5.49 -2.31
CA HIS A 429 22.55 6.06 -1.95
C HIS A 429 23.42 6.24 -3.19
N LEU A 430 24.30 7.22 -3.16
CA LEU A 430 25.20 7.50 -4.28
C LEU A 430 26.41 6.56 -4.28
N GLN A 431 26.82 6.09 -5.45
CA GLN A 431 28.10 5.41 -5.62
C GLN A 431 29.27 6.41 -5.55
N ALA A 432 30.46 5.91 -5.23
CA ALA A 432 31.68 6.73 -5.21
C ALA A 432 31.96 7.47 -6.53
N ALA A 433 31.55 6.92 -7.68
CA ALA A 433 31.74 7.53 -9.00
C ALA A 433 30.57 8.45 -9.43
N SER A 434 29.60 8.69 -8.56
CA SER A 434 28.42 9.47 -8.89
C SER A 434 28.77 10.93 -9.22
N PRO A 435 28.22 11.50 -10.32
CA PRO A 435 28.37 12.91 -10.65
C PRO A 435 27.55 13.83 -9.73
N CYS A 436 26.63 13.27 -8.94
CA CYS A 436 25.81 14.01 -7.97
C CYS A 436 26.60 14.40 -6.72
N ARG A 437 27.76 13.76 -6.51
CA ARG A 437 28.60 14.03 -5.35
C ARG A 437 29.24 15.40 -5.45
N ASN A 438 29.21 16.14 -4.35
CA ASN A 438 29.84 17.46 -4.19
C ASN A 438 29.38 18.48 -5.24
N TYR A 439 28.21 18.27 -5.84
CA TYR A 439 27.63 19.16 -6.84
C TYR A 439 26.59 20.11 -6.22
N GLY A 440 26.13 19.83 -5.01
CA GLY A 440 25.17 20.65 -4.29
C GLY A 440 25.73 22.00 -3.86
N LYS A 441 24.82 22.95 -3.70
CA LYS A 441 25.06 24.26 -3.12
C LYS A 441 24.81 24.20 -1.61
N THR A 442 25.58 24.91 -0.79
CA THR A 442 25.30 25.00 0.66
C THR A 442 23.92 25.62 0.92
N THR A 443 23.13 24.98 1.79
CA THR A 443 21.82 25.46 2.23
C THR A 443 21.74 25.54 3.76
N SER A 444 20.58 25.90 4.31
CA SER A 444 20.32 25.80 5.75
C SER A 444 20.05 24.37 6.23
N VAL A 445 19.92 23.41 5.31
CA VAL A 445 19.70 22.00 5.60
C VAL A 445 21.07 21.33 5.77
N ILE A 446 21.41 20.97 7.01
CA ILE A 446 22.78 20.57 7.40
C ILE A 446 22.96 19.07 7.65
N ASN A 447 21.87 18.33 7.73
CA ASN A 447 21.86 16.87 7.81
C ASN A 447 21.24 16.30 6.53
N ASP A 448 21.43 15.02 6.26
CA ASP A 448 20.75 14.28 5.20
C ASP A 448 19.53 13.49 5.75
N LEU A 449 18.96 12.59 4.95
CA LEU A 449 17.82 11.74 5.33
C LEU A 449 18.12 10.80 6.51
N GLU A 450 19.38 10.40 6.70
CA GLU A 450 19.82 9.49 7.77
C GLU A 450 20.48 10.26 8.93
N ASP A 451 20.23 11.56 9.03
CA ASP A 451 20.83 12.48 9.99
C ASP A 451 22.38 12.58 9.91
N ALA A 452 22.99 12.13 8.81
CA ALA A 452 24.41 12.33 8.55
C ALA A 452 24.67 13.79 8.19
N ALA A 453 25.73 14.37 8.77
CA ALA A 453 26.08 15.77 8.53
C ALA A 453 26.54 15.98 7.08
N ARG A 454 26.01 17.02 6.44
CA ARG A 454 26.45 17.45 5.12
C ARG A 454 27.75 18.25 5.21
N ASP A 455 28.62 18.06 4.24
CA ASP A 455 29.89 18.78 4.21
C ASP A 455 29.76 20.17 3.53
N ALA A 456 30.89 20.85 3.29
CA ALA A 456 30.89 22.18 2.69
C ALA A 456 30.48 22.19 1.20
N SER A 457 30.56 21.04 0.54
CA SER A 457 30.17 20.76 -0.84
C SER A 457 29.17 19.60 -0.82
N PRO A 458 27.91 19.85 -0.42
CA PRO A 458 26.97 18.77 -0.19
C PRO A 458 26.64 18.01 -1.48
N ASP A 459 26.18 16.77 -1.32
CA ASP A 459 25.70 15.98 -2.44
C ASP A 459 24.28 16.40 -2.87
N LEU A 460 23.93 16.08 -4.12
CA LEU A 460 22.54 16.22 -4.57
C LEU A 460 21.66 15.11 -4.00
N GLY A 461 20.42 15.46 -3.70
CA GLY A 461 19.40 14.54 -3.23
C GLY A 461 19.37 14.37 -1.71
N ALA A 462 18.61 13.36 -1.30
CA ALA A 462 18.26 13.09 0.10
C ALA A 462 19.42 12.56 0.95
N TYR A 463 20.43 11.93 0.35
CA TYR A 463 21.56 11.32 1.04
C TYR A 463 22.84 12.13 0.88
N GLU A 464 23.76 11.98 1.82
CA GLU A 464 25.14 12.48 1.75
C GLU A 464 26.11 11.30 1.69
N TYR A 465 27.02 11.29 0.71
CA TYR A 465 28.10 10.32 0.64
C TYR A 465 29.23 10.70 1.60
N ASN A 466 29.47 9.86 2.61
CA ASN A 466 30.54 10.02 3.59
C ASN A 466 31.75 9.11 3.35
#